data_AF-A0AAN6MUF0-F1
#
_entry.id   AF-A0AAN6MUF0-F1
#
_cell.length_a   1.000
_cell.length_b   1.000
_cell.length_c   1.000
_cell.angle_alpha   90.00
_cell.angle_beta   90.00
_cell.angle_gamma   90.00
#
_symmetry.space_group_name_H-M   'P 1'
#
loop_
_entity.id
_entity.type
_entity.pdbx_description
1 polymer ?
#
loop_
_entity_poly.entity_id
_entity_poly.type
_entity_poly.pdbx_seq_one_letter_code
_entity_poly.pdbx_strand_id
1 'polypeptide(L)'
;MQRLTPKVAYLGSPVRTGWSSHVVVMQVLYTLWKPELIFHGIRVENLDGDLRNWPYTEGLLWECRQRPRIINGEADFEIEEIVGHYQAQSGLVYYAIKWVEYECPTWELEDDLYGYSQLLTQYCRHLPTLF
;
A
#
# COMPACT_ATOMS: atom_id res chain seq x y z
N MET A 1 0.96 1.88 -18.31
CA MET A 1 0.48 1.52 -16.96
C MET A 1 -1.03 1.42 -16.98
N GLN A 2 -1.61 0.23 -16.81
CA GLN A 2 -3.07 0.07 -16.81
C GLN A 2 -3.60 0.20 -15.37
N ARG A 3 -4.20 1.35 -15.06
CA ARG A 3 -5.06 1.52 -13.89
C ARG A 3 -6.36 0.76 -14.19
N LEU A 4 -6.46 -0.50 -13.79
CA LEU A 4 -7.70 -1.25 -13.89
C LEU A 4 -8.50 -1.07 -12.60
N THR A 5 -9.74 -0.65 -12.80
CA THR A 5 -10.81 -0.41 -11.83
C THR A 5 -10.85 -1.49 -10.74
N PRO A 6 -11.17 -1.15 -9.47
CA PRO A 6 -11.27 -2.10 -8.38
C PRO A 6 -12.08 -3.32 -8.80
N LYS A 7 -11.45 -4.50 -8.83
CA LYS A 7 -12.19 -5.74 -9.04
C LYS A 7 -12.97 -6.03 -7.76
N VAL A 8 -14.27 -5.78 -7.78
CA VAL A 8 -15.22 -6.20 -6.72
C VAL A 8 -15.11 -7.70 -6.43
N ALA A 9 -14.61 -8.49 -7.39
CA ALA A 9 -14.38 -9.93 -7.27
C ALA A 9 -13.57 -10.35 -6.03
N TYR A 10 -12.76 -9.46 -5.43
CA TYR A 10 -11.97 -9.78 -4.24
C TYR A 10 -12.62 -9.34 -2.92
N LEU A 11 -13.69 -8.54 -2.94
CA LEU A 11 -14.34 -8.07 -1.71
C LEU A 11 -14.78 -9.26 -0.83
N GLY A 12 -14.42 -9.21 0.46
CA GLY A 12 -14.68 -10.28 1.43
C GLY A 12 -13.75 -11.49 1.32
N SER A 13 -12.81 -11.51 0.36
CA SER A 13 -11.86 -12.62 0.23
C SER A 13 -10.88 -12.62 1.41
N PRO A 14 -10.55 -13.79 1.98
CA PRO A 14 -9.59 -13.87 3.08
C PRO A 14 -8.18 -13.56 2.61
N VAL A 15 -7.43 -12.82 3.41
CA VAL A 15 -6.02 -12.51 3.20
C VAL A 15 -5.19 -13.36 4.16
N ARG A 16 -4.25 -14.15 3.62
CA ARG A 16 -3.31 -14.91 4.45
C ARG A 16 -2.28 -13.97 5.05
N THR A 17 -2.33 -13.79 6.37
CA THR A 17 -1.29 -13.09 7.11
C THR A 17 -0.65 -14.03 8.12
N GLY A 18 0.57 -13.71 8.57
CA GLY A 18 1.25 -14.50 9.61
C GLY A 18 0.70 -14.28 11.02
N TRP A 19 -0.17 -13.28 11.21
CA TRP A 19 -0.60 -12.78 12.52
C TRP A 19 -2.11 -12.87 12.74
N SER A 20 -2.92 -13.05 11.69
CA SER A 20 -4.37 -13.24 11.76
C SER A 20 -4.90 -14.02 10.56
N SER A 21 -5.90 -14.89 10.81
CA SER A 21 -6.67 -15.59 9.78
C SER A 21 -8.00 -14.90 9.42
N HIS A 22 -8.36 -13.81 10.10
CA HIS A 22 -9.64 -13.12 9.94
C HIS A 22 -9.50 -11.76 9.27
N VAL A 23 -8.46 -11.61 8.44
CA VAL A 23 -8.25 -10.43 7.60
C VAL A 23 -8.97 -10.65 6.27
N VAL A 24 -9.82 -9.71 5.86
CA VAL A 24 -10.56 -9.76 4.60
C VAL A 24 -10.28 -8.54 3.72
N VAL A 25 -10.33 -8.73 2.40
CA VAL A 25 -10.19 -7.64 1.43
C VAL A 25 -11.46 -6.79 1.45
N MET A 26 -11.31 -5.49 1.69
CA MET A 26 -12.38 -4.51 1.53
C MET A 26 -12.36 -3.86 0.15
N GLN A 27 -11.17 -3.63 -0.41
CA GLN A 27 -11.03 -3.00 -1.70
C GLN A 27 -9.66 -3.28 -2.30
N VAL A 28 -9.61 -3.53 -3.62
CA VAL A 28 -8.36 -3.42 -4.39
C VAL A 28 -8.20 -1.98 -4.83
N LEU A 29 -7.18 -1.30 -4.33
CA LEU A 29 -6.87 0.10 -4.64
C LEU A 29 -6.00 0.21 -5.89
N TYR A 30 -4.97 -0.64 -5.98
CA TYR A 30 -4.02 -0.65 -7.09
C TYR A 30 -3.65 -2.07 -7.49
N THR A 31 -3.29 -2.25 -8.76
CA THR A 31 -2.69 -3.49 -9.27
C THR A 31 -1.42 -3.14 -10.04
N LEU A 32 -0.29 -3.66 -9.58
CA LEU A 32 0.99 -3.54 -10.27
C LEU A 32 1.25 -4.83 -11.05
N TRP A 33 1.45 -4.69 -12.35
CA TRP A 33 1.75 -5.78 -13.26
C TRP A 33 3.24 -5.79 -13.59
N LYS A 34 3.88 -6.93 -13.34
CA LYS A 34 5.21 -7.27 -13.86
C LYS A 34 5.08 -8.52 -14.73
N PRO A 35 6.03 -8.78 -15.66
CA PRO A 35 5.92 -9.88 -16.61
C PRO A 35 5.60 -11.25 -15.99
N GLU A 36 6.05 -11.50 -14.75
CA GLU A 36 5.87 -12.77 -14.05
C GLU A 36 5.05 -12.65 -12.76
N LEU A 37 4.72 -11.44 -12.33
CA LEU A 37 4.14 -11.18 -11.01
C LEU A 37 3.04 -10.12 -11.08
N ILE A 38 1.98 -10.33 -10.31
CA ILE A 38 0.90 -9.36 -10.11
C ILE A 38 0.82 -9.06 -8.63
N PHE A 39 0.88 -7.78 -8.28
CA PHE A 39 0.72 -7.32 -6.91
C PHE A 39 -0.53 -6.50 -6.76
N HIS A 40 -1.32 -6.78 -5.73
CA HIS A 40 -2.51 -6.01 -5.38
C HIS A 40 -2.25 -5.18 -4.12
N GLY A 41 -2.39 -3.86 -4.25
CA GLY A 41 -2.46 -2.94 -3.12
C GLY A 41 -3.90 -2.89 -2.65
N ILE A 42 -4.15 -3.43 -1.46
CA ILE A 42 -5.49 -3.69 -0.94
C ILE A 42 -5.72 -2.95 0.37
N ARG A 43 -6.95 -2.47 0.55
CA ARG A 43 -7.51 -2.14 1.86
C ARG A 43 -8.12 -3.38 2.45
N VAL A 44 -7.83 -3.64 3.71
CA VAL A 44 -8.29 -4.82 4.45
C VAL A 44 -8.96 -4.41 5.74
N GLU A 45 -9.81 -5.30 6.22
CA GLU A 45 -10.39 -5.24 7.56
C GLU A 45 -9.93 -6.47 8.34
N ASN A 46 -9.47 -6.26 9.57
CA ASN A 46 -9.20 -7.33 10.52
C ASN A 46 -10.44 -7.53 11.39
N LEU A 47 -11.07 -8.69 11.26
CA LEU A 47 -12.27 -9.06 12.01
C LEU A 47 -11.94 -9.70 13.36
N ASP A 48 -10.66 -9.88 13.69
CA ASP A 48 -10.27 -10.23 15.05
C ASP A 48 -10.55 -9.07 15.98
N GLY A 49 -11.50 -9.24 16.90
CA GLY A 49 -11.81 -8.27 17.96
C GLY A 49 -10.68 -8.07 18.98
N ASP A 50 -9.51 -8.69 18.77
CA ASP A 50 -8.32 -8.52 19.63
C ASP A 50 -7.35 -7.50 19.00
N LEU A 51 -7.52 -6.24 19.37
CA LEU A 51 -6.73 -5.09 18.90
C LEU A 51 -5.30 -5.05 19.47
N ARG A 52 -4.85 -6.08 20.20
CA ARG A 52 -3.52 -6.10 20.84
C ARG A 52 -2.35 -6.01 19.86
N ASN A 53 -2.53 -6.52 18.63
CA ASN A 53 -1.48 -6.51 17.60
C ASN A 53 -1.70 -5.45 16.52
N TRP A 54 -2.88 -4.84 16.45
CA TRP A 54 -3.24 -3.84 15.45
C TRP A 54 -4.35 -2.93 16.02
N PRO A 55 -4.07 -1.65 16.31
CA PRO A 55 -5.00 -0.78 17.04
C PRO A 55 -6.18 -0.28 16.20
N TYR A 56 -6.24 -0.60 14.91
CA TYR A 56 -7.28 -0.16 13.98
C TYR A 56 -8.01 -1.38 13.42
N THR A 57 -9.28 -1.27 13.05
CA THR A 57 -9.99 -2.38 12.38
C THR A 57 -9.58 -2.51 10.92
N GLU A 58 -9.01 -1.46 10.34
CA GLU A 58 -8.64 -1.39 8.94
C GLU A 58 -7.12 -1.27 8.74
N GLY A 59 -6.65 -1.71 7.59
CA GLY A 59 -5.24 -1.60 7.21
C GLY A 59 -5.03 -1.59 5.71
N LEU A 60 -3.81 -1.27 5.30
CA LEU A 60 -3.35 -1.33 3.92
C LEU A 60 -2.29 -2.41 3.79
N LEU A 61 -2.45 -3.29 2.81
CA LEU A 61 -1.50 -4.37 2.53
C LEU A 61 -1.17 -4.42 1.04
N TRP A 62 0.00 -4.97 0.76
CA TRP A 62 0.33 -5.54 -0.54
C TRP A 62 0.38 -7.05 -0.37
N GLU A 63 -0.22 -7.79 -1.31
CA GLU A 63 -0.06 -9.24 -1.37
C GLU A 63 1.39 -9.56 -1.76
N CYS A 64 2.25 -9.72 -0.77
CA CYS A 64 3.69 -9.62 -0.95
C CYS A 64 4.46 -10.58 -0.05
N ARG A 65 5.44 -11.29 -0.62
CA ARG A 65 6.28 -12.26 0.11
C ARG A 65 7.58 -11.66 0.66
N GLN A 66 7.99 -10.48 0.20
CA GLN A 66 9.23 -9.82 0.61
C GLN A 66 8.97 -8.33 0.86
N ARG A 67 9.28 -7.86 2.08
CA ARG A 67 9.22 -6.44 2.45
C ARG A 67 10.66 -5.90 2.56
N PRO A 68 10.92 -4.65 2.17
CA PRO A 68 12.14 -3.96 2.57
C PRO A 68 12.31 -4.04 4.08
N ARG A 69 13.49 -4.47 4.54
CA ARG A 69 13.81 -4.47 5.97
C ARG A 69 14.39 -3.11 6.31
N ILE A 70 13.63 -2.27 6.99
CA ILE A 70 14.19 -1.07 7.63
C ILE A 70 15.11 -1.56 8.76
N ILE A 71 16.43 -1.48 8.53
CA ILE A 71 17.44 -1.83 9.52
C ILE A 71 17.90 -0.52 10.16
N ASN A 72 17.84 -0.44 11.50
CA ASN A 72 18.37 0.67 12.31
C ASN A 72 17.78 2.08 12.05
N GLY A 73 16.57 2.19 11.52
CA GLY A 73 15.89 3.50 11.38
C GLY A 73 16.46 4.43 10.32
N GLU A 74 17.53 4.01 9.62
CA GLU A 74 18.06 4.68 8.43
C GLU A 74 17.63 3.85 7.22
N ALA A 75 16.59 4.33 6.54
CA ALA A 75 16.14 3.77 5.28
C ALA A 75 17.00 4.35 4.14
N ASP A 76 18.16 3.74 3.86
CA ASP A 76 18.92 3.99 2.63
C ASP A 76 18.20 3.37 1.40
N PHE A 77 16.89 3.55 1.30
CA PHE A 77 16.09 2.98 0.20
C PHE A 77 15.77 4.06 -0.81
N GLU A 78 16.18 3.87 -2.05
CA GLU A 78 15.83 4.75 -3.15
C GLU A 78 14.41 4.42 -3.65
N ILE A 79 13.60 5.45 -3.83
CA ILE A 79 12.26 5.33 -4.43
C ILE A 79 12.43 5.18 -5.95
N GLU A 80 11.97 4.06 -6.50
CA GLU A 80 11.90 3.81 -7.94
C GLU A 80 10.67 4.50 -8.55
N GLU A 81 9.50 4.37 -7.92
CA GLU A 81 8.25 4.92 -8.43
C GLU A 81 7.20 5.13 -7.32
N ILE A 82 6.39 6.17 -7.44
CA ILE A 82 5.12 6.32 -6.69
C ILE A 82 4.00 5.72 -7.55
N VAL A 83 3.54 4.52 -7.18
CA VAL A 83 2.52 3.76 -7.92
C VAL A 83 1.14 4.42 -7.77
N GLY A 84 0.88 5.02 -6.60
CA GLY A 84 -0.44 5.46 -6.22
C GLY A 84 -0.47 6.15 -4.85
N HIS A 85 -1.63 6.67 -4.49
CA HIS A 85 -1.92 7.15 -3.14
C HIS A 85 -3.32 6.73 -2.71
N TYR A 86 -3.56 6.70 -1.41
CA TYR A 86 -4.85 6.47 -0.79
C TYR A 86 -5.03 7.41 0.39
N GLN A 87 -6.12 8.17 0.38
CA GLN A 87 -6.51 9.00 1.51
C GLN A 87 -7.56 8.25 2.33
N ALA A 88 -7.22 7.94 3.58
CA ALA A 88 -8.14 7.34 4.53
C ALA A 88 -9.21 8.34 4.99
N GLN A 89 -10.32 7.83 5.55
CA GLN A 89 -11.39 8.69 6.09
C GLN A 89 -10.90 9.57 7.27
N SER A 90 -9.85 9.14 7.97
CA SER A 90 -9.18 9.94 9.01
C SER A 90 -8.44 11.16 8.47
N GLY A 91 -8.26 11.26 7.15
CA GLY A 91 -7.45 12.29 6.49
C GLY A 91 -6.00 11.89 6.25
N LEU A 92 -5.53 10.77 6.83
CA LEU A 92 -4.17 10.26 6.60
C LEU A 92 -3.98 9.85 5.14
N VAL A 93 -2.86 10.26 4.56
CA VAL A 93 -2.48 9.93 3.18
C VAL A 93 -1.38 8.88 3.19
N TYR A 94 -1.62 7.81 2.43
CA TYR A 94 -0.67 6.73 2.24
C TYR A 94 -0.25 6.68 0.78
N TYR A 95 1.05 6.52 0.54
CA TYR A 95 1.63 6.37 -0.79
C TYR A 95 2.03 4.93 -1.03
N ALA A 96 1.71 4.42 -2.21
CA ALA A 96 2.19 3.14 -2.69
C ALA A 96 3.57 3.32 -3.32
N ILE A 97 4.62 2.97 -2.57
CA ILE A 97 6.01 3.20 -2.96
C ILE A 97 6.61 1.92 -3.52
N LYS A 98 7.08 2.01 -4.77
CA LYS A 98 7.95 1.00 -5.36
C LYS A 98 9.40 1.41 -5.10
N TRP A 99 10.15 0.56 -4.41
CA TRP A 99 11.55 0.78 -4.07
C TRP A 99 12.48 0.16 -5.10
N VAL A 100 13.64 0.77 -5.31
CA VAL A 100 14.72 0.19 -6.11
C VAL A 100 15.10 -1.18 -5.54
N GLU A 101 15.36 -2.16 -6.40
CA GLU A 101 15.75 -3.55 -6.06
C GLU A 101 14.70 -4.41 -5.34
N TYR A 102 13.57 -3.86 -4.89
CA TYR A 102 12.48 -4.65 -4.30
C TYR A 102 11.41 -4.97 -5.33
N GLU A 103 10.95 -6.21 -5.39
CA GLU A 103 9.94 -6.59 -6.40
C GLU A 103 8.60 -5.88 -6.18
N CYS A 104 8.25 -5.67 -4.92
CA CYS A 104 6.90 -5.40 -4.47
C CYS A 104 6.80 -4.05 -3.75
N PRO A 105 5.75 -3.26 -4.00
CA PRO A 105 5.56 -1.99 -3.32
C PRO A 105 5.20 -2.15 -1.84
N THR A 106 5.35 -1.06 -1.09
CA THR A 106 4.79 -0.92 0.26
C THR A 106 3.85 0.27 0.32
N TRP A 107 3.03 0.33 1.38
CA TRP A 107 2.25 1.50 1.73
C TRP A 107 3.01 2.27 2.80
N GLU A 108 3.38 3.51 2.51
CA GLU A 108 4.08 4.40 3.43
C GLU A 108 3.20 5.59 3.78
N LEU A 109 3.22 6.03 5.04
CA LEU A 109 2.52 7.24 5.46
C LEU A 109 3.25 8.46 4.87
N GLU A 110 2.50 9.50 4.51
CA GLU A 110 3.08 10.76 4.03
C GLU A 110 4.16 11.32 4.98
N ASP A 111 3.90 11.27 6.29
CA ASP A 111 4.81 11.76 7.33
C ASP A 111 6.13 10.98 7.38
N ASP A 112 6.11 9.70 7.03
CA ASP A 112 7.31 8.84 7.00
C ASP A 112 8.20 9.13 5.77
N LEU A 113 7.66 9.83 4.76
CA LEU A 113 8.34 10.18 3.51
C LEU A 113 8.88 11.62 3.49
N TYR A 114 9.09 12.23 4.66
CA TYR A 114 9.53 13.63 4.78
C TYR A 114 10.78 13.97 3.93
N GLY A 115 11.70 13.03 3.78
CA GLY A 115 12.91 13.17 2.94
C GLY A 115 12.65 13.25 1.43
N TYR A 116 11.46 12.84 0.97
CA TYR A 116 11.08 12.76 -0.45
C TYR A 116 10.01 13.79 -0.84
N SER A 117 9.83 14.85 -0.04
CA SER A 117 8.81 15.89 -0.26
C SER A 117 8.78 16.49 -1.67
N GLN A 118 9.93 16.66 -2.32
CA GLN A 118 10.02 17.15 -3.70
C GLN A 118 9.39 16.16 -4.71
N LEU A 119 9.67 14.87 -4.54
CA LEU A 119 9.12 13.79 -5.37
C LEU A 119 7.60 13.69 -5.17
N LEU A 120 7.12 13.74 -3.93
CA LEU A 120 5.69 13.74 -3.62
C LEU A 120 4.98 14.95 -4.23
N THR A 121 5.58 16.13 -4.14
CA THR A 121 5.06 17.36 -4.77
C THR A 121 4.95 17.20 -6.28
N GLN A 122 5.98 16.64 -6.93
CA GLN A 122 5.95 16.38 -8.36
C GLN A 122 4.85 15.40 -8.72
N TYR A 123 4.72 14.29 -7.99
CA TYR A 123 3.65 13.31 -8.19
C TYR A 123 2.26 13.98 -8.10
N CYS A 124 1.99 14.74 -7.04
CA CYS A 124 0.71 15.39 -6.82
C CYS A 124 0.36 16.39 -7.94
N ARG A 125 1.34 17.11 -8.49
CA ARG A 125 1.13 18.04 -9.63
C ARG A 125 0.70 17.34 -10.93
N HIS A 126 1.09 16.08 -11.11
CA HIS A 126 0.76 15.30 -12.30
C HIS A 126 -0.47 14.41 -12.10
N LEU A 127 -1.12 14.48 -10.93
CA LEU A 127 -2.41 13.84 -10.75
C LEU A 127 -3.42 14.54 -11.67
N PRO A 128 -4.15 13.79 -12.53
CA PRO A 128 -5.20 14.39 -13.33
C PRO A 128 -6.24 14.97 -12.37
N THR A 129 -6.40 16.29 -12.38
CA THR A 129 -7.51 16.96 -11.71
C THR A 129 -8.80 16.48 -12.35
N LEU A 130 -9.53 15.62 -11.65
CA LEU A 130 -10.90 15.30 -11.99
C LEU A 130 -11.74 16.54 -11.66
N PHE A 131 -11.93 17.41 -12.65
CA PHE A 131 -12.99 18.42 -12.65
C PHE A 131 -14.23 17.86 -13.33
#